data_AF-A0A1G0B2Z0-F1
#
_entry.id   AF-A0A1G0B2Z0-F1
#
_cell.length_a   1.000
_cell.length_b   1.000
_cell.length_c   1.000
_cell.angle_alpha   90.00
_cell.angle_beta   90.00
_cell.angle_gamma   90.00
#
_symmetry.space_group_name_H-M   'P 1'
#
loop_
_entity.id
_entity.type
_entity.pdbx_description
1 polymer ?
#
loop_
_entity_poly.entity_id
_entity_poly.type
_entity_poly.pdbx_seq_one_letter_code
_entity_poly.pdbx_strand_id
1 'polypeptide(L)'
;MYKIMPVFFLLFFSAFAKEGCKIEDRVIWSVLKNESHPSKKIGYSYLISFNNSREARHVKKYLPEIFLDNRTIDCQNREKCVALANKLFSIGIKNLDLGSFQINSYWHKYDTKSYFDNTQSYKIACGYIEDMVAKHGYNWYAIASYHSKTTEYNLKYQKNLIKNYFANNEWGSIDFQQ
;
A
#
# COMPACT_ATOMS: atom_id res chain seq x y z
N MET A 1 11.07 -60.11 -28.68
CA MET A 1 11.60 -58.83 -29.21
C MET A 1 10.75 -57.70 -28.63
N TYR A 2 11.24 -57.04 -27.59
CA TYR A 2 10.51 -55.98 -26.87
C TYR A 2 10.74 -54.62 -27.56
N LYS A 3 9.68 -53.96 -28.02
CA LYS A 3 9.72 -52.56 -28.49
C LYS A 3 9.56 -51.64 -27.29
N ILE A 4 10.62 -50.93 -26.94
CA ILE A 4 10.61 -49.86 -25.95
C ILE A 4 9.93 -48.65 -26.58
N MET A 5 8.81 -48.20 -25.99
CA MET A 5 8.06 -47.04 -26.42
C MET A 5 8.59 -45.80 -25.67
N PRO A 6 8.94 -44.69 -26.35
CA PRO A 6 9.48 -43.53 -25.68
C PRO A 6 8.35 -42.78 -24.96
N VAL A 7 8.45 -42.69 -23.64
CA VAL A 7 7.61 -41.81 -22.82
C VAL A 7 8.12 -40.39 -23.04
N PHE A 8 7.40 -39.62 -23.85
CA PHE A 8 7.60 -38.17 -23.99
C PHE A 8 7.14 -37.50 -22.70
N PHE A 9 8.08 -37.21 -21.81
CA PHE A 9 7.83 -36.42 -20.61
C PHE A 9 7.73 -34.95 -21.03
N LEU A 10 6.53 -34.50 -21.37
CA LEU A 10 6.20 -33.09 -21.56
C LEU A 10 6.31 -32.39 -20.20
N LEU A 11 7.47 -31.81 -19.93
CA LEU A 11 7.65 -30.82 -18.86
C LEU A 11 6.80 -29.60 -19.21
N PHE A 12 5.57 -29.56 -18.72
CA PHE A 12 4.80 -28.33 -18.60
C PHE A 12 5.53 -27.43 -17.61
N PHE A 13 6.41 -26.57 -18.10
CA PHE A 13 6.78 -25.36 -17.38
C PHE A 13 5.53 -24.48 -17.35
N SER A 14 4.75 -24.60 -16.28
CA SER A 14 3.76 -23.59 -15.94
C SER A 14 4.53 -22.31 -15.58
N ALA A 15 4.74 -21.46 -16.59
CA ALA A 15 5.02 -20.06 -16.35
C ALA A 15 3.81 -19.49 -15.62
N PHE A 16 3.88 -19.43 -14.29
CA PHE A 16 2.98 -18.57 -13.52
C PHE A 16 3.28 -17.15 -13.97
N ALA A 17 2.54 -16.67 -14.98
CA ALA A 17 2.47 -15.26 -15.28
C ALA A 17 2.05 -14.57 -13.98
N LYS A 18 2.84 -13.58 -13.54
CA LYS A 18 2.53 -12.71 -12.42
C LYS A 18 1.29 -11.88 -12.79
N GLU A 19 0.11 -12.47 -12.72
CA GLU A 19 -1.14 -11.72 -12.83
C GLU A 19 -1.21 -10.77 -11.62
N GLY A 20 -1.23 -9.47 -11.87
CA GLY A 20 -1.70 -8.54 -10.85
C GLY A 20 -1.16 -7.11 -10.86
N CYS A 21 -0.02 -6.84 -11.51
CA CYS A 21 0.52 -5.47 -11.58
C CYS A 21 1.55 -5.31 -12.71
N LYS A 22 1.33 -4.33 -13.60
CA LYS A 22 2.23 -3.95 -14.70
C LYS A 22 3.26 -2.89 -14.29
N ILE A 23 3.11 -2.32 -13.10
CA ILE A 23 4.07 -1.36 -12.55
C ILE A 23 5.26 -2.13 -12.00
N GLU A 24 6.46 -1.62 -12.28
CA GLU A 24 7.70 -2.22 -11.82
C GLU A 24 7.73 -2.33 -10.28
N ASP A 25 8.18 -3.47 -9.75
CA ASP A 25 8.22 -3.73 -8.31
C ASP A 25 8.99 -2.66 -7.54
N ARG A 26 10.07 -2.13 -8.11
CA ARG A 26 10.86 -1.04 -7.51
C ARG A 26 10.05 0.25 -7.36
N VAL A 27 9.17 0.54 -8.32
CA VAL A 27 8.26 1.69 -8.22
C VAL A 27 7.26 1.47 -7.09
N ILE A 28 6.62 0.29 -7.03
CA ILE A 28 5.67 -0.01 -5.95
C ILE A 28 6.36 0.01 -4.57
N TRP A 29 7.57 -0.54 -4.48
CA TRP A 29 8.36 -0.49 -3.25
C TRP A 29 8.70 0.95 -2.86
N SER A 30 9.02 1.82 -3.83
CA SER A 30 9.30 3.24 -3.56
C SER A 30 8.09 3.99 -2.99
N VAL A 31 6.88 3.65 -3.46
CA VAL A 31 5.60 4.15 -2.91
C VAL A 31 5.42 3.61 -1.49
N LEU A 32 5.50 2.29 -1.31
CA LEU A 32 5.33 1.64 -0.01
C LEU A 32 6.27 2.21 1.05
N LYS A 33 7.54 2.45 0.69
CA LYS A 33 8.53 3.08 1.57
C LYS A 33 8.19 4.52 1.90
N ASN A 34 7.66 5.29 0.95
CA ASN A 34 7.29 6.68 1.17
C ASN A 34 6.06 6.81 2.08
N GLU A 35 5.14 5.84 2.02
CA GLU A 35 3.95 5.76 2.88
C GLU A 35 4.24 5.15 4.27
N SER A 36 5.39 4.50 4.44
CA SER A 36 5.72 3.80 5.68
C SER A 36 5.99 4.77 6.83
N HIS A 37 5.45 4.44 8.01
CA HIS A 37 5.77 5.17 9.23
C HIS A 37 7.23 4.90 9.66
N PRO A 38 8.04 5.92 10.06
CA PRO A 38 9.46 5.75 10.36
C PRO A 38 9.80 4.75 11.48
N SER A 39 8.87 4.52 12.42
CA SER A 39 9.04 3.56 13.52
C SER A 39 8.62 2.13 13.18
N LYS A 40 8.21 1.86 11.94
CA LYS A 40 7.70 0.56 11.50
C LYS A 40 8.49 0.02 10.32
N LYS A 41 8.45 -1.31 10.15
CA LYS A 41 8.99 -1.95 8.94
C LYS A 41 8.21 -1.47 7.71
N ILE A 42 8.89 -1.38 6.57
CA ILE A 42 8.24 -1.07 5.31
C ILE A 42 7.15 -2.11 5.04
N GLY A 43 5.96 -1.63 4.66
CA GLY A 43 4.81 -2.50 4.40
C GLY A 43 4.04 -2.94 5.64
N TYR A 44 4.32 -2.38 6.83
CA TYR A 44 3.50 -2.63 8.01
C TYR A 44 2.07 -2.12 7.81
N SER A 45 1.09 -3.03 7.85
CA SER A 45 -0.27 -2.76 7.39
C SER A 45 -1.21 -2.23 8.45
N TYR A 46 -0.90 -2.36 9.74
CA TYR A 46 -1.87 -2.14 10.81
C TYR A 46 -1.84 -0.71 11.35
N LEU A 47 -1.90 0.25 10.43
CA LEU A 47 -1.83 1.69 10.71
C LEU A 47 -3.10 2.42 10.28
N ILE A 48 -3.52 3.37 11.13
CA ILE A 48 -4.59 4.34 10.83
C ILE A 48 -4.03 5.74 11.05
N SER A 49 -3.96 6.54 9.99
CA SER A 49 -3.46 7.91 10.05
C SER A 49 -4.59 8.92 9.81
N PHE A 50 -4.71 9.90 10.70
CA PHE A 50 -5.74 10.92 10.63
C PHE A 50 -5.28 12.10 9.76
N ASN A 51 -6.09 12.50 8.79
CA ASN A 51 -5.84 13.73 8.03
C ASN A 51 -6.37 15.00 8.72
N ASN A 52 -7.18 14.85 9.78
CA ASN A 52 -7.68 15.94 10.60
C ASN A 52 -7.06 15.91 12.00
N SER A 53 -6.25 16.93 12.32
CA SER A 53 -5.55 17.01 13.60
C SER A 53 -6.48 17.22 14.81
N ARG A 54 -7.68 17.78 14.62
CA ARG A 54 -8.66 17.92 15.70
C ARG A 54 -9.26 16.56 16.05
N GLU A 55 -9.61 15.76 15.05
CA GLU A 55 -10.11 14.38 15.23
C GLU A 55 -9.04 13.51 15.89
N ALA A 56 -7.79 13.56 15.40
CA ALA A 56 -6.67 12.85 16.00
C ALA A 56 -6.49 13.18 17.48
N ARG A 57 -6.47 14.48 17.83
CA ARG A 57 -6.37 14.93 19.23
C ARG A 57 -7.54 14.47 20.08
N HIS A 58 -8.75 14.49 19.54
CA HIS A 58 -9.93 14.04 20.25
C HIS A 58 -9.81 12.54 20.58
N VAL A 59 -9.46 11.69 19.60
CA VAL A 59 -9.28 10.25 19.82
C VAL A 59 -8.11 9.97 20.77
N LYS A 60 -6.98 10.67 20.60
CA LYS A 60 -5.78 10.51 21.45
C LYS A 60 -6.03 10.82 22.92
N LYS A 61 -7.01 11.67 23.25
CA LYS A 61 -7.42 11.92 24.65
C LYS A 61 -7.94 10.65 25.34
N TYR A 62 -8.56 9.74 24.59
CA TYR A 62 -9.19 8.54 25.13
C TYR A 62 -8.33 7.29 24.95
N LEU A 63 -7.47 7.26 23.93
CA LEU A 63 -6.63 6.11 23.56
C LEU A 63 -5.18 6.56 23.30
N PRO A 64 -4.49 7.21 24.24
CA PRO A 64 -3.15 7.74 24.01
C PRO A 64 -2.09 6.66 23.73
N GLU A 65 -2.26 5.47 24.28
CA GLU A 65 -1.28 4.37 24.29
C GLU A 65 -1.07 3.70 22.93
N ILE A 66 -2.04 3.83 22.02
CA ILE A 66 -1.96 3.24 20.68
C ILE A 66 -1.44 4.22 19.62
N PHE A 67 -1.18 5.48 19.98
CA PHE A 67 -0.62 6.47 19.06
C PHE A 67 0.89 6.33 18.94
N LEU A 68 1.39 6.23 17.71
CA LEU A 68 2.82 6.30 17.40
C LEU A 68 3.35 7.74 17.40
N ASP A 69 2.49 8.68 17.01
CA ASP A 69 2.80 10.11 16.91
C ASP A 69 1.54 10.97 17.19
N ASN A 70 1.41 12.13 16.58
CA ASN A 70 0.24 13.01 16.76
C ASN A 70 -0.97 12.66 15.88
N ARG A 71 -0.81 11.77 14.90
CA ARG A 71 -1.85 11.45 13.91
C ARG A 71 -1.98 9.97 13.58
N THR A 72 -1.06 9.12 13.98
CA THR A 72 -0.97 7.73 13.53
C THR A 72 -1.20 6.79 14.70
N ILE A 73 -2.17 5.89 14.54
CA ILE A 73 -2.45 4.79 15.45
C ILE A 73 -1.82 3.50 14.91
N ASP A 74 -1.25 2.71 15.80
CA ASP A 74 -0.89 1.32 15.56
C ASP A 74 -1.91 0.39 16.23
N CYS A 75 -2.71 -0.32 15.43
CA CYS A 75 -3.67 -1.27 15.97
C CYS A 75 -3.08 -2.67 16.21
N GLN A 76 -1.80 -2.88 15.90
CA GLN A 76 -1.02 -4.10 16.11
C GLN A 76 -1.38 -5.27 15.19
N ASN A 77 -2.66 -5.46 14.87
CA ASN A 77 -3.15 -6.52 13.98
C ASN A 77 -4.38 -6.07 13.16
N ARG A 78 -4.77 -6.94 12.22
CA ARG A 78 -5.85 -6.68 11.27
C ARG A 78 -7.20 -6.56 11.95
N GLU A 79 -7.55 -7.47 12.86
CA GLU A 79 -8.85 -7.50 13.52
C GLU A 79 -9.10 -6.20 14.31
N LYS A 80 -8.11 -5.76 15.09
CA LYS A 80 -8.15 -4.52 15.85
C LYS A 80 -8.26 -3.30 14.94
N CYS A 81 -7.50 -3.26 13.85
CA CYS A 81 -7.58 -2.14 12.90
C CYS A 81 -8.94 -2.06 12.20
N VAL A 82 -9.50 -3.20 11.77
CA VAL A 82 -10.83 -3.23 11.15
C VAL A 82 -11.89 -2.77 12.14
N ALA A 83 -11.86 -3.27 13.37
CA ALA A 83 -12.81 -2.86 14.40
C ALA A 83 -12.71 -1.36 14.72
N LEU A 84 -11.49 -0.85 14.89
CA LEU A 84 -11.25 0.57 15.19
C LEU A 84 -11.65 1.47 14.03
N ALA A 85 -11.27 1.15 12.80
CA ALA A 85 -11.65 1.92 11.61
C ALA A 85 -13.18 1.98 11.46
N ASN A 86 -13.88 0.86 11.60
CA ASN A 86 -15.35 0.83 11.58
C ASN A 86 -15.96 1.69 12.68
N LYS A 87 -15.39 1.66 13.90
CA LYS A 87 -15.84 2.52 14.99
C LYS A 87 -15.65 4.00 14.65
N LEU A 88 -14.48 4.40 14.14
CA LEU A 88 -14.20 5.77 13.70
C LEU A 88 -15.18 6.22 12.61
N PHE A 89 -15.44 5.36 11.61
CA PHE A 89 -16.42 5.64 10.55
C PHE A 89 -17.83 5.86 11.10
N SER A 90 -18.28 5.02 12.05
CA SER A 90 -19.60 5.14 12.67
C SER A 90 -19.81 6.43 13.45
N ILE A 91 -18.73 7.07 13.93
CA ILE A 91 -18.79 8.37 14.61
C ILE A 91 -18.46 9.55 13.66
N GLY A 92 -18.41 9.29 12.35
CA GLY A 92 -18.27 10.33 11.32
C GLY A 92 -16.84 10.67 10.90
N ILE A 93 -15.82 10.05 11.52
CA ILE A 93 -14.41 10.26 11.16
C ILE A 93 -14.10 9.41 9.92
N LYS A 94 -14.08 10.03 8.74
CA LYS A 94 -13.98 9.32 7.44
C LYS A 94 -12.73 9.64 6.61
N ASN A 95 -11.96 10.66 6.98
CA ASN A 95 -10.77 11.07 6.24
C ASN A 95 -9.50 10.50 6.89
N LEU A 96 -9.30 9.21 6.69
CA LEU A 96 -8.19 8.43 7.24
C LEU A 96 -7.36 7.81 6.12
N ASP A 97 -6.04 7.79 6.28
CA ASP A 97 -5.15 6.98 5.47
C ASP A 97 -4.91 5.64 6.17
N LEU A 98 -5.17 4.55 5.46
CA LEU A 98 -5.28 3.22 6.05
C LEU A 98 -4.31 2.24 5.40
N GLY A 99 -3.75 1.34 6.20
CA GLY A 99 -3.00 0.23 5.65
C GLY A 99 -1.53 0.53 5.38
N SER A 100 -0.84 -0.44 4.78
CA SER A 100 0.58 -0.33 4.43
C SER A 100 0.85 0.72 3.35
N PHE A 101 -0.11 0.89 2.43
CA PHE A 101 -0.07 1.87 1.36
C PHE A 101 -0.75 3.20 1.73
N GLN A 102 -1.22 3.36 2.97
CA GLN A 102 -1.87 4.60 3.45
C GLN A 102 -2.98 5.09 2.49
N ILE A 103 -3.84 4.16 2.05
CA ILE A 103 -4.92 4.46 1.09
C ILE A 103 -5.96 5.34 1.79
N ASN A 104 -6.27 6.48 1.19
CA ASN A 104 -7.21 7.43 1.78
C ASN A 104 -8.66 6.96 1.64
N SER A 105 -9.28 6.65 2.79
CA SER A 105 -10.66 6.15 2.90
C SER A 105 -11.74 7.19 2.57
N TYR A 106 -11.41 8.48 2.49
CA TYR A 106 -12.38 9.49 2.05
C TYR A 106 -12.58 9.43 0.53
N TRP A 107 -11.50 9.30 -0.22
CA TRP A 107 -11.52 9.27 -1.69
C TRP A 107 -11.74 7.87 -2.27
N HIS A 108 -11.25 6.84 -1.59
CA HIS A 108 -11.34 5.45 -2.05
C HIS A 108 -12.21 4.65 -1.09
N LYS A 109 -13.31 4.07 -1.59
CA LYS A 109 -14.30 3.34 -0.78
C LYS A 109 -14.19 1.85 -1.03
N TYR A 110 -13.49 1.16 -0.15
CA TYR A 110 -13.39 -0.30 -0.11
C TYR A 110 -13.94 -0.87 1.19
N ASP A 111 -14.14 -2.20 1.23
CA ASP A 111 -14.37 -2.91 2.48
C ASP A 111 -13.21 -2.64 3.45
N THR A 112 -13.53 -2.41 4.72
CA THR A 112 -12.54 -2.02 5.73
C THR A 112 -11.41 -3.05 5.85
N LYS A 113 -11.73 -4.33 5.66
CA LYS A 113 -10.74 -5.42 5.72
C LYS A 113 -9.68 -5.34 4.61
N SER A 114 -10.01 -4.72 3.49
CA SER A 114 -9.12 -4.62 2.32
C SER A 114 -7.96 -3.67 2.56
N TYR A 115 -8.15 -2.56 3.27
CA TYR A 115 -7.04 -1.62 3.58
C TYR A 115 -5.93 -2.28 4.42
N PHE A 116 -6.32 -3.18 5.32
CA PHE A 116 -5.41 -3.86 6.25
C PHE A 116 -4.99 -5.25 5.75
N ASP A 117 -5.29 -5.58 4.50
CA ASP A 117 -4.83 -6.78 3.81
C ASP A 117 -3.76 -6.38 2.79
N ASN A 118 -2.55 -6.92 2.93
CA ASN A 118 -1.42 -6.52 2.10
C ASN A 118 -1.63 -6.81 0.61
N THR A 119 -2.23 -7.96 0.28
CA THR A 119 -2.46 -8.34 -1.11
C THR A 119 -3.51 -7.44 -1.73
N GLN A 120 -4.60 -7.13 -1.02
CA GLN A 120 -5.64 -6.24 -1.52
C GLN A 120 -5.15 -4.80 -1.62
N SER A 121 -4.46 -4.28 -0.61
CA SER A 121 -3.89 -2.93 -0.64
C SER A 121 -2.86 -2.76 -1.76
N TYR A 122 -2.04 -3.77 -2.03
CA TYR A 122 -1.15 -3.78 -3.20
C TYR A 122 -1.92 -3.67 -4.51
N LYS A 123 -2.96 -4.49 -4.70
CA LYS A 123 -3.79 -4.46 -5.92
C LYS A 123 -4.45 -3.10 -6.12
N ILE A 124 -4.95 -2.50 -5.04
CA ILE A 124 -5.54 -1.16 -5.06
C ILE A 124 -4.51 -0.11 -5.47
N ALA A 125 -3.34 -0.11 -4.82
CA ALA A 125 -2.30 0.87 -5.10
C ALA A 125 -1.75 0.72 -6.53
N CYS A 126 -1.47 -0.51 -6.96
CA CYS A 126 -1.03 -0.78 -8.31
C CYS A 126 -2.06 -0.35 -9.34
N GLY A 127 -3.33 -0.77 -9.21
CA GLY A 127 -4.39 -0.43 -10.16
C GLY A 127 -4.57 1.09 -10.30
N TYR A 128 -4.48 1.84 -9.20
CA TYR A 128 -4.53 3.30 -9.27
C TYR A 128 -3.33 3.88 -10.05
N ILE A 129 -2.11 3.38 -9.81
CA ILE A 129 -0.92 3.85 -10.53
C ILE A 129 -1.01 3.48 -12.02
N GLU A 130 -1.47 2.27 -12.36
CA GLU A 130 -1.72 1.85 -13.74
C GLU A 130 -2.70 2.79 -14.44
N ASP A 131 -3.79 3.17 -13.79
CA ASP A 131 -4.76 4.13 -14.32
C ASP A 131 -4.12 5.50 -14.61
N MET A 132 -3.21 5.96 -13.76
CA MET A 132 -2.52 7.23 -13.96
C MET A 132 -1.48 7.14 -15.08
N VAL A 133 -0.75 6.03 -15.15
CA VAL A 133 0.20 5.73 -16.23
C VAL A 133 -0.50 5.64 -17.57
N ALA A 134 -1.68 5.02 -17.63
CA ALA A 134 -2.49 4.95 -18.85
C ALA A 134 -2.92 6.34 -19.34
N LYS A 135 -3.19 7.29 -18.42
CA LYS A 135 -3.66 8.64 -18.74
C LYS A 135 -2.54 9.63 -19.08
N HIS A 136 -1.38 9.49 -18.43
CA HIS A 136 -0.32 10.51 -18.48
C HIS A 136 1.03 9.96 -18.99
N GLY A 137 1.09 8.68 -19.37
CA GLY A 137 2.30 7.98 -19.73
C GLY A 137 3.09 7.48 -18.52
N TYR A 138 4.04 6.58 -18.77
CA TYR A 138 4.91 6.03 -17.72
C TYR A 138 5.98 7.04 -17.32
N ASN A 139 5.65 7.91 -16.36
CA ASN A 139 6.56 8.92 -15.83
C ASN A 139 6.30 9.18 -14.34
N TRP A 140 7.20 9.93 -13.70
CA TRP A 140 7.13 10.22 -12.28
C TRP A 140 5.88 11.02 -11.87
N TYR A 141 5.34 11.86 -12.76
CA TYR A 141 4.10 12.57 -12.49
C TYR A 141 2.92 11.61 -12.35
N ALA A 142 2.80 10.65 -13.26
CA ALA A 142 1.76 9.62 -13.21
C ALA A 142 1.87 8.77 -11.94
N ILE A 143 3.08 8.32 -11.60
CA ILE A 143 3.31 7.52 -10.39
C ILE A 143 3.01 8.33 -9.12
N ALA A 144 3.51 9.56 -9.02
CA ALA A 144 3.29 10.42 -7.85
C ALA A 144 1.83 10.90 -7.72
N SER A 145 1.02 10.77 -8.77
CA SER A 145 -0.41 11.03 -8.72
C SER A 145 -1.14 10.08 -7.76
N TYR A 146 -0.48 8.99 -7.34
CA TYR A 146 -0.90 8.15 -6.22
C TYR A 146 -1.17 8.97 -4.96
N HIS A 147 -0.24 9.87 -4.61
CA HIS A 147 -0.37 10.72 -3.44
C HIS A 147 -1.22 11.96 -3.72
N SER A 148 -0.96 12.66 -4.83
CA SER A 148 -1.73 13.84 -5.21
C SER A 148 -1.52 14.22 -6.66
N LYS A 149 -2.57 14.75 -7.30
CA LYS A 149 -2.50 15.34 -8.65
C LYS A 149 -2.15 16.82 -8.62
N THR A 150 -2.25 17.48 -7.46
CA THR A 150 -1.88 18.88 -7.29
C THR A 150 -0.38 19.03 -7.49
N THR A 151 0.02 19.88 -8.45
CA THR A 151 1.41 19.99 -8.92
C THR A 151 2.43 20.11 -7.79
N GLU A 152 2.18 20.99 -6.81
CA GLU A 152 3.10 21.20 -5.67
C GLU A 152 3.33 19.90 -4.86
N TYR A 153 2.27 19.23 -4.44
CA TYR A 153 2.34 18.01 -3.64
C TYR A 153 2.87 16.83 -4.44
N ASN A 154 2.48 16.74 -5.71
CA ASN A 154 2.98 15.74 -6.64
C ASN A 154 4.50 15.86 -6.79
N LEU A 155 5.02 17.06 -7.08
CA LEU A 155 6.47 17.30 -7.22
C LEU A 155 7.24 16.99 -5.94
N LYS A 156 6.69 17.33 -4.77
CA LYS A 156 7.29 16.97 -3.49
C LYS A 156 7.37 15.45 -3.32
N TYR A 157 6.29 14.74 -3.63
CA TYR A 157 6.23 13.29 -3.54
C TYR A 157 7.16 12.61 -4.55
N GLN A 158 7.25 13.10 -5.79
CA GLN A 158 8.17 12.62 -6.82
C GLN A 158 9.62 12.60 -6.34
N LYS A 159 10.09 13.68 -5.67
CA LYS A 159 11.46 13.75 -5.15
C LYS A 159 11.75 12.58 -4.20
N ASN A 160 10.80 12.23 -3.34
CA ASN A 160 10.95 11.10 -2.43
C ASN A 160 10.88 9.76 -3.15
N LEU A 161 9.96 9.59 -4.11
CA LEU A 161 9.88 8.37 -4.93
C LEU A 161 11.17 8.11 -5.67
N ILE A 162 11.70 9.10 -6.37
CA ILE A 162 12.96 9.01 -7.13
C ILE A 162 14.11 8.65 -6.18
N LYS A 163 14.22 9.33 -5.04
CA LYS A 163 15.23 9.02 -4.02
C LYS A 163 15.12 7.57 -3.54
N ASN A 164 13.91 7.11 -3.23
CA ASN A 164 13.66 5.73 -2.79
C ASN A 164 13.94 4.72 -3.92
N TYR A 165 13.63 5.08 -5.16
CA TYR A 165 13.80 4.24 -6.34
C TYR A 165 15.29 4.00 -6.69
N PHE A 166 16.15 4.97 -6.43
CA PHE A 166 17.59 4.85 -6.71
C PHE A 166 18.45 4.56 -5.46
N ALA A 167 17.85 4.35 -4.29
CA ALA A 167 18.61 3.98 -3.10
C ALA A 167 19.14 2.55 -3.26
N ASN A 168 20.47 2.36 -3.23
CA ASN A 168 21.19 1.09 -3.44
C ASN A 168 21.03 0.05 -2.31
N ASN A 169 19.95 0.09 -1.54
CA ASN A 169 19.74 -0.83 -0.43
C ASN A 169 18.83 -1.96 -0.88
N GLU A 170 19.14 -3.18 -0.46
CA GLU A 170 18.42 -4.43 -0.72
C GLU A 170 16.92 -4.19 -0.89
N TRP A 171 16.46 -4.33 -2.13
CA TRP A 171 15.04 -4.38 -2.44
C TRP A 171 14.50 -5.59 -1.70
N GLY A 172 13.83 -5.36 -0.56
CA GLY A 172 13.01 -6.40 0.04
C GLY A 172 12.04 -6.83 -1.05
N SER A 173 12.09 -8.11 -1.45
CA SER A 173 11.06 -8.68 -2.32
C SER A 173 9.73 -8.29 -1.70
N ILE A 174 8.83 -7.73 -2.50
CA ILE A 174 7.47 -7.46 -2.06
C ILE A 174 6.81 -8.84 -1.92
N ASP A 175 7.10 -9.49 -0.81
CA ASP A 175 6.59 -10.79 -0.44
C ASP A 175 5.57 -10.57 0.67
N PHE A 176 4.30 -10.64 0.28
CA PHE A 176 3.18 -10.48 1.19
C PHE A 176 2.78 -11.81 1.85
N GLN A 177 3.58 -12.88 1.74
CA GLN A 177 3.31 -14.19 2.34
C GLN A 177 3.62 -14.28 3.86
N GLN A 178 3.39 -13.22 4.64
CA GLN A 178 3.44 -13.29 6.12
C GLN A 178 2.06 -13.09 6.73
#